data_AF-A0A250XCL4-F1
#
_entry.id   AF-A0A250XCL4-F1
#
_cell.length_a   1.000
_cell.length_b   1.000
_cell.length_c   1.000
_cell.angle_alpha   90.00
_cell.angle_beta   90.00
_cell.angle_gamma   90.00
#
_symmetry.space_group_name_H-M   'P 1'
#
loop_
_entity.id
_entity.type
_entity.pdbx_description
1 polymer ?
#
loop_
_entity_poly.entity_id
_entity_poly.type
_entity_poly.pdbx_seq_one_letter_code
_entity_poly.pdbx_strand_id
1 'polypeptide(L)'
;MEPHSPDQSVKLTLDHSCSLKIDDSGLEVRCEDDSKALQSLVFLKSEMFRSFECPSTRKFSVLFVQLLDTLNVLSFAHGCMDMSYPGPNGELTFEVQDSHSGYLMNTYARISSVEMPDVHDLEEYWSEPSSYFLTQGSIMKEVVEDLEWPGGTTVEIVMEREPQHLSMIASGTGRMTVEMPVTDLSGFFCALPEVRHSYKYRNLRAAFCHLPSGSQKEFSSISTKVTVDAQGLLKVAHVISVLSTGNHQGGNMPYEGGTINSQGASTHASRAATIHFYMQPVIED
;
A
#
# COMPACT_ATOMS: atom_id res chain seq x y z
N MET A 1 -9.54 -30.03 8.99
CA MET A 1 -9.05 -28.84 9.71
C MET A 1 -7.86 -28.35 8.88
N GLU A 2 -8.17 -27.59 7.83
CA GLU A 2 -7.16 -27.10 6.89
C GLU A 2 -6.50 -25.86 7.49
N PRO A 3 -5.18 -25.67 7.30
CA PRO A 3 -4.50 -24.48 7.79
C PRO A 3 -4.85 -23.29 6.87
N HIS A 4 -5.36 -22.23 7.47
CA HIS A 4 -5.49 -20.93 6.84
C HIS A 4 -4.10 -20.41 6.44
N SER A 5 -3.89 -20.25 5.14
CA SER A 5 -2.78 -19.51 4.55
C SER A 5 -2.92 -18.00 4.84
N PRO A 6 -1.82 -17.27 5.09
CA PRO A 6 -1.89 -15.83 5.31
C PRO A 6 -2.31 -15.10 4.03
N ASP A 7 -3.24 -14.15 4.19
CA ASP A 7 -3.71 -13.22 3.16
C ASP A 7 -2.52 -12.50 2.51
N GLN A 8 -2.17 -12.92 1.29
CA GLN A 8 -1.21 -12.22 0.45
C GLN A 8 -1.92 -11.10 -0.28
N SER A 9 -1.67 -9.89 0.22
CA SER A 9 -1.96 -8.65 -0.48
C SER A 9 -1.23 -8.59 -1.83
N VAL A 10 -2.03 -8.50 -2.89
CA VAL A 10 -1.69 -8.41 -4.32
C VAL A 10 -1.16 -9.72 -4.93
N LYS A 11 -2.06 -10.48 -5.59
CA LYS A 11 -1.66 -11.45 -6.63
C LYS A 11 -1.16 -10.68 -7.87
N LEU A 12 0.02 -10.07 -7.75
CA LEU A 12 0.91 -9.89 -8.90
C LEU A 12 1.43 -11.28 -9.22
N THR A 13 1.32 -11.68 -10.48
CA THR A 13 1.82 -12.96 -10.98
C THR A 13 3.28 -13.16 -10.53
N LEU A 14 3.63 -14.37 -10.08
CA LEU A 14 4.83 -14.68 -9.30
C LEU A 14 6.18 -14.43 -10.04
N ASP A 15 6.13 -14.02 -11.31
CA ASP A 15 7.30 -13.81 -12.17
C ASP A 15 7.61 -12.33 -12.46
N HIS A 16 6.89 -11.37 -11.86
CA HIS A 16 7.13 -9.96 -12.14
C HIS A 16 8.33 -9.38 -11.40
N SER A 17 9.09 -8.57 -12.12
CA SER A 17 10.07 -7.68 -11.52
C SER A 17 9.41 -6.43 -10.96
N CYS A 18 9.95 -5.91 -9.87
CA CYS A 18 9.60 -4.62 -9.32
C CYS A 18 10.77 -3.65 -9.48
N SER A 19 10.48 -2.37 -9.69
CA SER A 19 11.48 -1.32 -9.77
C SER A 19 11.69 -0.70 -8.39
N LEU A 20 12.95 -0.55 -7.99
CA LEU A 20 13.34 0.13 -6.78
C LEU A 20 14.10 1.39 -7.14
N LYS A 21 13.73 2.49 -6.49
CA LYS A 21 14.44 3.76 -6.57
C LYS A 21 14.83 4.19 -5.16
N ILE A 22 16.10 4.50 -4.97
CA ILE A 22 16.65 5.01 -3.72
C ILE A 22 17.30 6.35 -4.03
N ASP A 23 16.87 7.40 -3.34
CA ASP A 23 17.46 8.74 -3.39
C ASP A 23 17.49 9.36 -1.98
N ASP A 24 17.81 10.65 -1.88
CA ASP A 24 17.86 11.38 -0.60
C ASP A 24 16.51 11.46 0.12
N SER A 25 15.40 11.33 -0.62
CA SER A 25 14.04 11.37 -0.07
C SER A 25 13.63 10.05 0.58
N GLY A 26 14.19 8.91 0.14
CA GLY A 26 13.90 7.60 0.71
C GLY A 26 13.96 6.45 -0.29
N LEU A 27 13.17 5.41 -0.01
CA LEU A 27 13.03 4.20 -0.80
C LEU A 27 11.64 4.17 -1.44
N GLU A 28 11.60 4.03 -2.76
CA GLU A 28 10.41 3.78 -3.55
C GLU A 28 10.47 2.38 -4.13
N VAL A 29 9.39 1.61 -3.96
CA VAL A 29 9.18 0.32 -4.61
C VAL A 29 7.96 0.43 -5.50
N ARG A 30 8.13 0.16 -6.79
CA ARG A 30 7.10 0.25 -7.81
C ARG A 30 6.86 -1.10 -8.47
N CYS A 31 5.60 -1.50 -8.55
CA CYS A 31 5.16 -2.69 -9.25
C CYS A 31 4.12 -2.31 -10.32
N GLU A 32 4.17 -3.00 -11.45
CA GLU A 32 3.20 -2.86 -12.54
C GLU A 32 2.55 -4.22 -12.78
N ASP A 33 1.26 -4.24 -13.09
CA ASP A 33 0.56 -5.46 -13.49
C ASP A 33 0.83 -5.79 -14.96
N ASP A 34 0.61 -7.05 -15.34
CA ASP A 34 0.78 -7.52 -16.73
C ASP A 34 0.02 -6.69 -17.77
N SER A 35 -1.13 -6.13 -17.39
CA SER A 35 -1.94 -5.34 -18.32
C SER A 35 -1.49 -3.89 -18.45
N LYS A 36 -0.49 -3.46 -17.67
CA LYS A 36 -0.03 -2.07 -17.54
C LYS A 36 -1.13 -1.07 -17.15
N ALA A 37 -2.26 -1.60 -16.68
CA ALA A 37 -3.43 -0.83 -16.32
C ALA A 37 -3.48 -0.56 -14.81
N LEU A 38 -2.64 -1.22 -14.03
CA LEU A 38 -2.46 -1.00 -12.59
C LEU A 38 -0.97 -0.86 -12.27
N GLN A 39 -0.64 0.23 -11.58
CA GLN A 39 0.65 0.41 -10.92
C GLN A 39 0.47 0.61 -9.43
N SER A 40 1.34 0.02 -8.63
CA SER A 40 1.45 0.30 -7.21
C SER A 40 2.81 0.89 -6.89
N LEU A 41 2.83 1.78 -5.91
CA LEU A 41 4.01 2.49 -5.45
C LEU A 41 3.98 2.55 -3.93
N VAL A 42 5.00 1.98 -3.30
CA VAL A 42 5.23 2.10 -1.86
C VAL A 42 6.39 3.06 -1.66
N PHE A 43 6.17 4.10 -0.87
CA PHE A 43 7.21 5.08 -0.57
C PHE A 43 7.47 5.14 0.94
N LEU A 44 8.73 4.91 1.30
CA LEU A 44 9.25 4.99 2.65
C LEU A 44 10.24 6.15 2.71
N LYS A 45 9.88 7.21 3.44
CA LYS A 45 10.75 8.37 3.60
C LYS A 45 12.04 8.02 4.33
N SER A 46 13.13 8.71 4.01
CA SER A 46 14.43 8.53 4.68
C SER A 46 14.34 8.68 6.21
N GLU A 47 13.47 9.57 6.70
CA GLU A 47 13.21 9.76 8.13
C GLU A 47 12.57 8.55 8.82
N MET A 48 12.07 7.55 8.09
CA MET A 48 11.52 6.32 8.64
C MET A 48 12.58 5.31 9.06
N PHE A 49 13.79 5.44 8.53
CA PHE A 49 14.90 4.54 8.82
C PHE A 49 15.66 5.01 10.07
N ARG A 50 16.43 4.10 10.68
CA ARG A 50 17.32 4.45 11.80
C ARG A 50 18.57 5.17 11.28
N SER A 51 19.09 4.72 10.15
CA SER A 51 20.18 5.30 9.38
C SER A 51 19.84 5.14 7.91
N PHE A 52 20.11 6.17 7.12
CA PHE A 52 19.84 6.14 5.68
C PHE A 52 20.92 6.94 4.97
N GLU A 53 21.67 6.27 4.10
CA GLU A 53 22.78 6.87 3.36
C GLU A 53 22.62 6.54 1.87
N CYS A 54 22.43 7.57 1.05
CA CYS A 54 22.34 7.43 -0.40
C CYS A 54 23.17 8.54 -1.06
N PRO A 55 24.43 8.28 -1.44
CA PRO A 55 25.29 9.32 -2.01
C PRO A 55 24.88 9.74 -3.42
N SER A 56 24.13 8.90 -4.13
CA SER A 56 23.66 9.16 -5.49
C SER A 56 22.41 8.32 -5.74
N THR A 57 21.41 8.87 -6.44
CA THR A 57 20.20 8.13 -6.81
C THR A 57 20.54 6.80 -7.48
N ARG A 58 19.93 5.73 -7.00
CA ARG A 58 20.03 4.38 -7.55
C ARG A 58 18.67 3.94 -8.05
N LYS A 59 18.66 3.30 -9.22
CA LYS A 59 17.50 2.61 -9.78
C LYS A 59 17.93 1.22 -10.17
N PHE A 60 17.16 0.21 -9.78
CA PHE A 60 17.41 -1.18 -10.11
C PHE A 60 16.11 -1.96 -10.06
N SER A 61 16.13 -3.21 -10.50
CA SER A 61 14.95 -4.08 -10.43
C SER A 61 15.32 -5.42 -9.84
N VAL A 62 14.37 -6.03 -9.15
CA VAL A 62 14.49 -7.37 -8.57
C VAL A 62 13.19 -8.13 -8.82
N LEU A 63 13.22 -9.47 -8.73
CA LEU A 63 12.00 -10.26 -8.76
C LEU A 63 11.17 -9.98 -7.50
N PHE A 64 9.91 -9.60 -7.69
CA PHE A 64 9.01 -9.21 -6.60
C PHE A 64 8.82 -10.34 -5.59
N VAL A 65 8.68 -11.59 -6.07
CA VAL A 65 8.54 -12.76 -5.19
C VAL A 65 9.77 -12.97 -4.31
N GLN A 66 10.98 -12.81 -4.86
CA GLN A 66 12.20 -12.93 -4.06
C GLN A 66 12.28 -11.85 -2.99
N LEU A 67 11.87 -10.62 -3.32
CA LEU A 67 11.81 -9.52 -2.36
C LEU A 67 10.79 -9.82 -1.27
N LEU A 68 9.57 -10.22 -1.64
CA LEU A 68 8.50 -10.50 -0.70
C LEU A 68 8.83 -11.68 0.22
N ASP A 69 9.32 -12.79 -0.33
CA ASP A 69 9.71 -13.96 0.45
C ASP A 69 10.85 -13.63 1.41
N THR A 70 11.85 -12.86 0.96
CA THR A 70 12.94 -12.40 1.81
C THR A 70 12.40 -11.54 2.96
N LEU A 71 11.57 -10.53 2.67
CA LEU A 71 11.00 -9.66 3.70
C LEU A 71 10.11 -10.44 4.67
N ASN A 72 9.34 -11.42 4.20
CA ASN A 72 8.52 -12.28 5.05
C ASN A 72 9.38 -13.10 6.01
N VAL A 73 10.46 -13.73 5.53
CA VAL A 73 11.38 -14.49 6.38
C VAL A 73 12.03 -13.58 7.42
N LEU A 74 12.46 -12.37 7.02
CA LEU A 74 13.12 -11.42 7.91
C LEU A 74 12.15 -10.73 8.89
N SER A 75 10.85 -10.67 8.59
CA SER A 75 9.84 -10.04 9.44
C SER A 75 9.67 -10.72 10.81
N PHE A 76 10.07 -11.99 10.92
CA PHE A 76 10.03 -12.75 12.17
C PHE A 76 11.25 -12.51 13.07
N ALA A 77 12.30 -11.86 12.56
CA ALA A 77 13.47 -11.55 13.37
C ALA A 77 13.18 -10.37 14.30
N HIS A 78 13.71 -10.44 15.53
CA HIS A 78 13.58 -9.37 16.52
C HIS A 78 14.72 -8.33 16.44
N GLY A 79 15.64 -8.53 15.50
CA GLY A 79 16.84 -7.73 15.28
C GLY A 79 16.64 -6.47 14.44
N CYS A 80 17.72 -5.69 14.30
CA CYS A 80 17.78 -4.63 13.28
C CYS A 80 18.10 -5.26 11.93
N MET A 81 17.38 -4.84 10.89
CA MET A 81 17.62 -5.23 9.50
C MET A 81 18.35 -4.10 8.78
N ASP A 82 19.53 -4.41 8.26
CA ASP A 82 20.29 -3.54 7.37
C ASP A 82 20.04 -3.97 5.92
N MET A 83 19.72 -3.01 5.07
CA MET A 83 19.50 -3.19 3.63
C MET A 83 20.55 -2.37 2.89
N SER A 84 21.28 -2.98 1.96
CA SER A 84 22.30 -2.28 1.19
C SER A 84 22.29 -2.64 -0.29
N TYR A 85 22.60 -1.65 -1.13
CA TYR A 85 22.75 -1.78 -2.57
C TYR A 85 23.77 -0.76 -3.10
N PRO A 86 24.64 -1.11 -4.06
CA PRO A 86 24.83 -2.46 -4.60
C PRO A 86 25.71 -3.32 -3.68
N GLY A 87 25.41 -4.62 -3.61
CA GLY A 87 26.33 -5.63 -3.11
C GLY A 87 27.50 -5.87 -4.07
N PRO A 88 28.46 -6.75 -3.72
CA PRO A 88 29.68 -6.98 -4.50
C PRO A 88 29.46 -7.38 -5.97
N ASN A 89 28.33 -8.02 -6.27
CA ASN A 89 27.93 -8.47 -7.61
C ASN A 89 26.71 -7.70 -8.15
N GLY A 90 26.40 -6.52 -7.58
CA GLY A 90 25.22 -5.74 -7.97
C GLY A 90 23.90 -6.24 -7.37
N GLU A 91 23.94 -7.12 -6.37
CA GLU A 91 22.76 -7.62 -5.67
C GLU A 91 22.21 -6.63 -4.62
N LEU A 92 20.93 -6.78 -4.29
CA LEU A 92 20.34 -6.21 -3.08
C LEU A 92 20.63 -7.16 -1.92
N THR A 93 21.23 -6.66 -0.84
CA THR A 93 21.57 -7.48 0.33
C THR A 93 20.82 -7.06 1.57
N PHE A 94 20.46 -8.06 2.39
CA PHE A 94 19.91 -7.87 3.71
C PHE A 94 20.79 -8.57 4.74
N GLU A 95 21.04 -7.91 5.85
CA GLU A 95 21.68 -8.46 7.03
C GLU A 95 20.77 -8.21 8.24
N VAL A 96 20.47 -9.26 9.00
CA VAL A 96 19.73 -9.14 10.25
C VAL A 96 20.56 -9.73 11.37
N GLN A 97 20.81 -8.92 12.40
CA GLN A 97 21.46 -9.35 13.62
C GLN A 97 20.41 -9.45 14.73
N ASP A 98 20.09 -10.67 15.13
CA ASP A 98 19.15 -10.97 16.21
C ASP A 98 19.88 -11.56 17.43
N SER A 99 19.45 -11.16 18.62
CA SER A 99 19.92 -11.69 19.89
C SER A 99 18.74 -12.29 20.65
N HIS A 100 18.47 -13.58 20.43
CA HIS A 100 17.42 -14.30 21.14
C HIS A 100 18.02 -15.28 22.15
N SER A 101 17.58 -15.21 23.41
CA SER A 101 18.01 -16.13 24.49
C SER A 101 19.53 -16.23 24.71
N GLY A 102 20.27 -15.14 24.46
CA GLY A 102 21.72 -15.07 24.69
C GLY A 102 22.60 -15.61 23.55
N TYR A 103 22.00 -16.06 22.44
CA TYR A 103 22.71 -16.41 21.21
C TYR A 103 22.59 -15.29 20.18
N LEU A 104 23.70 -14.99 19.50
CA LEU A 104 23.72 -14.07 18.36
C LEU A 104 23.47 -14.86 17.08
N MET A 105 22.42 -14.53 16.35
CA MET A 105 22.11 -15.08 15.04
C MET A 105 22.22 -13.99 13.98
N ASN A 106 23.04 -14.22 12.96
CA ASN A 106 23.12 -13.34 11.80
C ASN A 106 22.48 -14.04 10.59
N THR A 107 21.45 -13.44 10.04
CA THR A 107 20.77 -13.91 8.82
C THR A 107 21.18 -13.00 7.66
N TYR A 108 21.56 -13.60 6.54
CA TYR A 108 21.92 -12.88 5.33
C TYR A 108 21.02 -13.32 4.18
N ALA A 109 20.53 -12.36 3.41
CA ALA A 109 19.84 -12.62 2.15
C ALA A 109 20.44 -11.77 1.03
N ARG A 110 20.40 -12.32 -0.18
CA ARG A 110 20.89 -11.66 -1.41
C ARG A 110 19.88 -11.87 -2.51
N ILE A 111 19.50 -10.79 -3.17
CA ILE A 111 18.55 -10.80 -4.27
C ILE A 111 19.27 -10.21 -5.49
N SER A 112 19.43 -11.01 -6.53
CA SER A 112 20.07 -10.57 -7.77
C SER A 112 19.24 -9.46 -8.41
N SER A 113 19.90 -8.41 -8.89
CA SER A 113 19.25 -7.44 -9.75
C SER A 113 18.92 -8.08 -11.10
N VAL A 114 17.77 -7.72 -11.67
CA VAL A 114 17.37 -8.08 -13.02
C VAL A 114 17.43 -6.84 -13.93
N GLU A 115 17.33 -7.07 -15.24
CA GLU A 115 17.20 -5.99 -16.21
C GLU A 115 15.99 -5.11 -15.84
N MET A 116 16.18 -3.80 -15.86
CA MET A 116 15.09 -2.87 -15.55
C MET A 116 14.02 -2.96 -16.64
N PRO A 117 12.76 -3.27 -16.30
CA PRO A 117 11.68 -3.21 -17.26
C PRO A 117 11.44 -1.76 -17.69
N ASP A 118 10.88 -1.60 -18.88
CA ASP A 118 10.41 -0.31 -19.39
C ASP A 118 9.10 0.08 -18.68
N VAL A 119 9.22 0.61 -17.47
CA VAL A 119 8.10 1.03 -16.64
C VAL A 119 7.59 2.38 -17.11
N HIS A 120 6.34 2.44 -17.55
CA HIS A 120 5.69 3.68 -17.96
C HIS A 120 5.12 4.37 -16.72
N ASP A 121 5.60 5.54 -16.31
CA ASP A 121 5.05 6.19 -15.13
C ASP A 121 3.62 6.68 -15.39
N LEU A 122 2.61 6.01 -14.82
CA LEU A 122 1.21 6.41 -15.01
C LEU A 122 0.94 7.83 -14.49
N GLU A 123 1.70 8.30 -13.49
CA GLU A 123 1.55 9.66 -12.97
C GLU A 123 1.91 10.74 -13.99
N GLU A 124 2.77 10.45 -14.98
CA GLU A 124 3.12 11.41 -16.04
C GLU A 124 1.93 11.74 -16.97
N TYR A 125 0.91 10.88 -17.01
CA TYR A 125 -0.28 11.06 -17.82
C TYR A 125 -1.41 11.79 -17.07
N TRP A 126 -1.17 12.20 -15.83
CA TRP A 126 -2.15 12.90 -15.00
C TRP A 126 -2.58 14.23 -15.62
N SER A 127 -3.89 14.45 -15.70
CA SER A 127 -4.49 15.65 -16.27
C SER A 127 -5.48 16.32 -15.32
N GLU A 128 -5.29 17.61 -15.06
CA GLU A 128 -6.28 18.44 -14.37
C GLU A 128 -7.46 18.83 -15.31
N PRO A 129 -8.65 19.15 -14.77
CA PRO A 129 -8.99 19.19 -13.34
C PRO A 129 -9.29 17.80 -12.76
N SER A 130 -8.99 17.62 -11.48
CA SER A 130 -9.22 16.37 -10.76
C SER A 130 -10.35 16.46 -9.72
N SER A 131 -11.06 15.35 -9.53
CA SER A 131 -12.06 15.16 -8.48
C SER A 131 -11.52 14.22 -7.42
N TYR A 132 -11.92 14.37 -6.16
CA TYR A 132 -11.44 13.50 -5.10
C TYR A 132 -12.45 13.28 -3.98
N PHE A 133 -12.25 12.20 -3.24
CA PHE A 133 -12.85 12.00 -1.93
C PHE A 133 -11.84 11.40 -0.94
N LEU A 134 -12.07 11.61 0.34
CA LEU A 134 -11.26 11.07 1.44
C LEU A 134 -12.16 10.26 2.37
N THR A 135 -11.68 9.11 2.81
CA THR A 135 -12.39 8.22 3.71
C THR A 135 -11.42 7.28 4.43
N GLN A 136 -11.92 6.45 5.34
CA GLN A 136 -11.12 5.41 6.00
C GLN A 136 -10.91 4.22 5.05
N GLY A 137 -9.74 3.58 5.13
CA GLY A 137 -9.43 2.38 4.35
C GLY A 137 -10.39 1.22 4.63
N SER A 138 -10.87 1.07 5.87
CA SER A 138 -11.86 0.05 6.24
C SER A 138 -13.18 0.20 5.49
N ILE A 139 -13.69 1.42 5.35
CA ILE A 139 -14.95 1.70 4.63
C ILE A 139 -14.79 1.31 3.17
N MET A 140 -13.68 1.73 2.54
CA MET A 140 -13.42 1.39 1.14
C MET A 140 -13.24 -0.11 0.90
N LYS A 141 -12.61 -0.82 1.85
CA LYS A 141 -12.49 -2.27 1.77
C LYS A 141 -13.86 -2.93 1.73
N GLU A 142 -14.75 -2.58 2.66
CA GLU A 142 -16.11 -3.13 2.73
C GLU A 142 -16.90 -2.83 1.45
N VAL A 143 -16.89 -1.57 0.99
CA VAL A 143 -17.57 -1.17 -0.25
C VAL A 143 -17.07 -1.97 -1.45
N VAL A 144 -15.77 -2.18 -1.59
CA VAL A 144 -15.22 -2.95 -2.71
C VAL A 144 -15.55 -4.44 -2.57
N GLU A 145 -15.50 -5.02 -1.36
CA GLU A 145 -15.88 -6.41 -1.14
C GLU A 145 -17.37 -6.68 -1.47
N ASP A 146 -18.26 -5.73 -1.15
CA ASP A 146 -19.70 -5.81 -1.46
C ASP A 146 -20.00 -5.73 -2.96
N LEU A 147 -19.07 -5.17 -3.76
CA LEU A 147 -19.19 -5.06 -5.21
C LEU A 147 -18.77 -6.34 -5.96
N GLU A 148 -18.37 -7.41 -5.25
CA GLU A 148 -18.14 -8.71 -5.87
C GLU A 148 -19.45 -9.25 -6.47
N TRP A 149 -19.60 -9.09 -7.79
CA TRP A 149 -20.84 -9.43 -8.48
C TRP A 149 -20.64 -10.52 -9.54
N PRO A 150 -21.50 -11.56 -9.61
CA PRO A 150 -21.42 -12.58 -10.63
C PRO A 150 -21.47 -12.01 -12.06
N GLY A 151 -20.43 -12.30 -12.84
CA GLY A 151 -20.28 -11.78 -14.20
C GLY A 151 -19.88 -10.31 -14.30
N GLY A 152 -19.75 -9.60 -13.17
CA GLY A 152 -19.24 -8.23 -13.12
C GLY A 152 -17.72 -8.21 -13.07
N THR A 153 -17.10 -7.64 -14.09
CA THR A 153 -15.64 -7.47 -14.14
C THR A 153 -15.21 -6.00 -14.05
N THR A 154 -16.17 -5.09 -14.12
CA THR A 154 -15.98 -3.64 -14.05
C THR A 154 -16.86 -3.03 -12.96
N VAL A 155 -16.35 -1.96 -12.37
CA VAL A 155 -17.05 -1.12 -11.40
C VAL A 155 -16.96 0.31 -11.90
N GLU A 156 -18.11 0.94 -12.07
CA GLU A 156 -18.23 2.36 -12.38
C GLU A 156 -18.21 3.16 -11.07
N ILE A 157 -17.34 4.16 -10.97
CA ILE A 157 -17.32 5.14 -9.88
C ILE A 157 -18.01 6.40 -10.40
N VAL A 158 -19.05 6.85 -9.69
CA VAL A 158 -19.82 8.05 -10.02
C VAL A 158 -19.70 9.07 -8.90
N MET A 159 -19.30 10.29 -9.25
CA MET A 159 -19.22 11.44 -8.35
C MET A 159 -20.06 12.59 -8.90
N GLU A 160 -21.04 13.08 -8.13
CA GLU A 160 -21.85 14.24 -8.51
C GLU A 160 -21.56 15.42 -7.58
N ARG A 161 -21.60 16.64 -8.12
CA ARG A 161 -21.31 17.85 -7.32
C ARG A 161 -22.50 18.33 -6.50
N GLU A 162 -23.68 18.38 -7.11
CA GLU A 162 -24.88 19.02 -6.53
C GLU A 162 -26.15 18.21 -6.83
N PRO A 163 -26.71 17.47 -5.83
CA PRO A 163 -26.16 17.27 -4.50
C PRO A 163 -24.83 16.48 -4.55
N GLN A 164 -24.00 16.63 -3.52
CA GLN A 164 -22.80 15.80 -3.41
C GLN A 164 -23.24 14.33 -3.29
N HIS A 165 -22.75 13.50 -4.20
CA HIS A 165 -23.08 12.08 -4.24
C HIS A 165 -21.87 11.28 -4.69
N LEU A 166 -21.68 10.11 -4.09
CA LEU A 166 -20.67 9.14 -4.46
C LEU A 166 -21.32 7.76 -4.47
N SER A 167 -21.23 7.08 -5.60
CA SER A 167 -21.66 5.69 -5.71
C SER A 167 -20.69 4.86 -6.54
N MET A 168 -20.72 3.56 -6.27
CA MET A 168 -19.97 2.57 -7.01
C MET A 168 -20.93 1.50 -7.53
N ILE A 169 -20.82 1.18 -8.81
CA ILE A 169 -21.80 0.36 -9.52
C ILE A 169 -21.07 -0.80 -10.19
N ALA A 170 -21.36 -2.03 -9.76
CA ALA A 170 -20.91 -3.24 -10.45
C ALA A 170 -22.02 -3.74 -11.37
N SER A 171 -21.69 -4.06 -12.62
CA SER A 171 -22.65 -4.56 -13.64
C SER A 171 -22.20 -5.90 -14.20
N GLY A 172 -23.12 -6.83 -14.37
CA GLY A 172 -22.90 -8.19 -14.89
C GLY A 172 -24.21 -8.85 -15.33
N THR A 173 -24.59 -9.97 -14.73
CA THR A 173 -25.94 -10.56 -14.92
C THR A 173 -27.06 -9.79 -14.20
N GLY A 174 -26.68 -8.72 -13.50
CA GLY A 174 -27.53 -7.77 -12.79
C GLY A 174 -26.71 -6.52 -12.48
N ARG A 175 -27.20 -5.66 -11.60
CA ARG A 175 -26.51 -4.45 -11.16
C ARG A 175 -26.51 -4.40 -9.63
N MET A 176 -25.34 -4.20 -9.05
CA MET A 176 -25.15 -3.83 -7.66
C MET A 176 -24.76 -2.35 -7.59
N THR A 177 -25.26 -1.62 -6.61
CA THR A 177 -24.91 -0.22 -6.40
C THR A 177 -24.72 0.01 -4.92
N VAL A 178 -23.53 0.50 -4.56
CA VAL A 178 -23.18 0.91 -3.21
C VAL A 178 -23.12 2.43 -3.22
N GLU A 179 -24.01 3.07 -2.47
CA GLU A 179 -24.01 4.51 -2.26
C GLU A 179 -23.20 4.81 -1.00
N MET A 180 -22.21 5.70 -1.11
CA MET A 180 -21.44 6.17 0.04
C MET A 180 -22.02 7.49 0.54
N PRO A 181 -22.57 7.53 1.77
CA PRO A 181 -23.05 8.77 2.36
C PRO A 181 -21.90 9.77 2.45
N VAL A 182 -22.12 11.01 1.98
CA VAL A 182 -21.10 12.07 2.05
C VAL A 182 -20.72 12.38 3.50
N THR A 183 -21.59 12.09 4.47
CA THR A 183 -21.31 12.19 5.90
C THR A 183 -20.20 11.26 6.38
N ASP A 184 -19.93 10.18 5.65
CA ASP A 184 -18.87 9.20 5.95
C ASP A 184 -17.55 9.57 5.28
N LEU A 185 -17.53 10.66 4.50
CA LEU A 185 -16.34 11.18 3.83
C LEU A 185 -15.71 12.30 4.67
N SER A 186 -14.39 12.23 4.86
CA SER A 186 -13.63 13.31 5.49
C SER A 186 -13.30 14.46 4.53
N GLY A 187 -13.55 14.26 3.23
CA GLY A 187 -13.51 15.30 2.21
C GLY A 187 -14.10 14.82 0.89
N PHE A 188 -14.70 15.74 0.13
CA PHE A 188 -15.29 15.47 -1.17
C PHE A 188 -15.17 16.71 -2.06
N PHE A 189 -14.75 16.53 -3.30
CA PHE A 189 -14.67 17.57 -4.32
C PHE A 189 -14.91 16.96 -5.70
N CYS A 190 -15.84 17.54 -6.47
CA CYS A 190 -16.12 17.11 -7.83
C CYS A 190 -15.92 18.27 -8.82
N ALA A 191 -14.89 18.17 -9.66
CA ALA A 191 -14.45 19.21 -10.57
C ALA A 191 -15.38 19.46 -11.76
N LEU A 192 -16.26 18.51 -12.07
CA LEU A 192 -17.33 18.62 -13.06
C LEU A 192 -18.70 18.45 -12.37
N PRO A 193 -19.83 18.71 -13.05
CA PRO A 193 -21.15 18.39 -12.49
C PRO A 193 -21.30 16.91 -12.14
N GLU A 194 -20.74 16.04 -12.98
CA GLU A 194 -20.65 14.59 -12.80
C GLU A 194 -19.29 14.10 -13.33
N VAL A 195 -18.66 13.18 -12.61
CA VAL A 195 -17.48 12.40 -13.03
C VAL A 195 -17.85 10.93 -12.94
N ARG A 196 -17.60 10.19 -14.03
CA ARG A 196 -18.03 8.80 -14.18
C ARG A 196 -17.00 8.02 -14.98
N HIS A 197 -16.37 7.04 -14.35
CA HIS A 197 -15.38 6.18 -14.99
C HIS A 197 -15.46 4.74 -14.46
N SER A 198 -15.18 3.79 -15.34
CA SER A 198 -15.20 2.36 -15.04
C SER A 198 -13.79 1.82 -14.82
N TYR A 199 -13.62 0.93 -13.86
CA TYR A 199 -12.34 0.28 -13.55
C TYR A 199 -12.54 -1.22 -13.40
N LYS A 200 -11.50 -2.02 -13.69
CA LYS A 200 -11.56 -3.47 -13.47
C LYS A 200 -11.71 -3.75 -11.97
N TYR A 201 -12.71 -4.56 -11.60
CA TYR A 201 -12.97 -4.95 -10.21
C TYR A 201 -11.71 -5.51 -9.52
N ARG A 202 -10.96 -6.36 -10.22
CA ARG A 202 -9.71 -6.95 -9.70
C ARG A 202 -8.65 -5.89 -9.32
N ASN A 203 -8.61 -4.77 -10.03
CA ASN A 203 -7.64 -3.70 -9.79
C ASN A 203 -8.07 -2.88 -8.57
N LEU A 204 -9.36 -2.58 -8.43
CA LEU A 204 -9.92 -1.95 -7.22
C LEU A 204 -9.70 -2.84 -6.00
N ARG A 205 -9.99 -4.14 -6.11
CA ARG A 205 -9.74 -5.10 -5.03
C ARG A 205 -8.27 -5.12 -4.61
N ALA A 206 -7.34 -5.05 -5.57
CA ALA A 206 -5.91 -4.96 -5.28
C ALA A 206 -5.53 -3.65 -4.56
N ALA A 207 -6.16 -2.53 -4.90
CA ALA A 207 -5.90 -1.24 -4.26
C ALA A 207 -6.47 -1.15 -2.83
N PHE A 208 -7.69 -1.66 -2.60
CA PHE A 208 -8.43 -1.40 -1.35
C PHE A 208 -8.44 -2.56 -0.34
N CYS A 209 -8.42 -3.81 -0.80
CA CYS A 209 -8.62 -4.98 0.10
C CYS A 209 -7.31 -5.56 0.63
N HIS A 210 -6.19 -5.20 0.01
CA HIS A 210 -4.86 -5.80 0.20
C HIS A 210 -3.88 -4.85 0.90
N LEU A 211 -4.34 -4.13 1.93
CA LEU A 211 -3.48 -3.24 2.71
C LEU A 211 -2.84 -3.98 3.90
N PRO A 212 -1.63 -3.60 4.32
CA PRO A 212 -0.97 -4.17 5.48
C PRO A 212 -1.88 -4.03 6.70
N SER A 213 -2.33 -5.15 7.25
CA SER A 213 -3.27 -5.18 8.38
C SER A 213 -3.03 -6.46 9.16
N GLY A 214 -2.21 -6.35 10.21
CA GLY A 214 -2.02 -7.42 11.19
C GLY A 214 -3.29 -7.75 11.98
N SER A 215 -4.29 -6.86 11.93
CA SER A 215 -5.63 -7.06 12.49
C SER A 215 -6.67 -6.13 11.82
N GLN A 216 -7.96 -6.47 11.87
CA GLN A 216 -9.06 -5.61 11.38
C GLN A 216 -9.03 -4.18 11.96
N LYS A 217 -8.47 -4.00 13.16
CA LYS A 217 -8.33 -2.68 13.80
C LYS A 217 -7.37 -1.76 13.06
N GLU A 218 -6.40 -2.28 12.30
CA GLU A 218 -5.40 -1.45 11.63
C GLU A 218 -5.95 -0.75 10.39
N PHE A 219 -6.94 -1.31 9.68
CA PHE A 219 -7.59 -0.63 8.56
C PHE A 219 -8.27 0.68 8.96
N SER A 220 -8.77 0.78 10.21
CA SER A 220 -9.37 2.01 10.73
C SER A 220 -8.35 3.14 10.91
N SER A 221 -7.06 2.81 10.99
CA SER A 221 -5.96 3.78 11.10
C SER A 221 -5.43 4.25 9.73
N ILE A 222 -5.90 3.63 8.64
CA ILE A 222 -5.49 3.98 7.28
C ILE A 222 -6.41 5.06 6.74
N SER A 223 -5.84 6.23 6.43
CA SER A 223 -6.55 7.29 5.69
C SER A 223 -6.38 7.04 4.19
N THR A 224 -7.48 7.07 3.45
CA THR A 224 -7.49 6.82 2.00
C THR A 224 -7.99 8.06 1.27
N LYS A 225 -7.22 8.55 0.30
CA LYS A 225 -7.67 9.55 -0.67
C LYS A 225 -7.78 8.91 -2.04
N VAL A 226 -8.95 9.04 -2.65
CA VAL A 226 -9.20 8.59 -4.02
C VAL A 226 -9.34 9.83 -4.89
N THR A 227 -8.60 9.90 -5.98
CA THR A 227 -8.58 11.03 -6.90
C THR A 227 -8.75 10.52 -8.32
N VAL A 228 -9.62 11.16 -9.09
CA VAL A 228 -9.85 10.87 -10.51
C VAL A 228 -9.50 12.12 -11.30
N ASP A 229 -8.62 11.97 -12.28
CA ASP A 229 -8.20 13.06 -13.14
C ASP A 229 -9.21 13.32 -14.28
N ALA A 230 -8.92 14.28 -15.16
CA ALA A 230 -9.80 14.64 -16.27
C ALA A 230 -9.95 13.54 -17.35
N GLN A 231 -9.04 12.57 -17.40
CA GLN A 231 -9.05 11.45 -18.35
C GLN A 231 -9.53 10.14 -17.72
N GLY A 232 -9.88 10.16 -16.43
CA GLY A 232 -10.31 8.98 -15.69
C GLY A 232 -9.18 8.16 -15.10
N LEU A 233 -7.93 8.65 -15.13
CA LEU A 233 -6.83 8.02 -14.39
C LEU A 233 -7.13 8.13 -12.89
N LEU A 234 -7.22 6.97 -12.24
CA LEU A 234 -7.56 6.87 -10.83
C LEU A 234 -6.28 6.74 -10.00
N LYS A 235 -6.10 7.64 -9.04
CA LYS A 235 -5.06 7.57 -8.01
C LYS A 235 -5.70 7.27 -6.65
N VAL A 236 -5.29 6.18 -6.04
CA VAL A 236 -5.64 5.81 -4.66
C VAL A 236 -4.41 5.97 -3.79
N ALA A 237 -4.45 6.85 -2.80
CA ALA A 237 -3.36 7.09 -1.87
C ALA A 237 -3.77 6.69 -0.45
N HIS A 238 -3.09 5.69 0.10
CA HIS A 238 -3.23 5.26 1.49
C HIS A 238 -2.11 5.85 2.33
N VAL A 239 -2.47 6.44 3.46
CA VAL A 239 -1.54 6.91 4.48
C VAL A 239 -1.65 5.97 5.67
N ILE A 240 -0.55 5.30 6.01
CA ILE A 240 -0.48 4.30 7.07
C ILE A 240 0.43 4.82 8.17
N SER A 241 -0.11 4.96 9.39
CA SER A 241 0.71 5.30 10.55
C SER A 241 1.53 4.08 10.98
N VAL A 242 2.85 4.16 10.84
CA VAL A 242 3.77 3.16 11.39
C VAL A 242 4.04 3.55 12.84
N LEU A 243 3.45 2.79 13.77
CA LEU A 243 3.78 2.95 15.18
C LEU A 243 5.25 2.57 15.37
N SER A 244 6.05 3.53 15.84
CA SER A 244 7.37 3.21 16.37
C SER A 244 7.15 2.31 17.58
N THR A 245 7.46 1.03 17.46
CA THR A 245 7.67 0.16 18.61
C THR A 245 8.90 0.70 19.35
N GLY A 246 8.65 1.64 20.26
CA GLY A 246 9.68 2.19 21.13
C GLY A 246 10.40 1.05 21.84
N ASN A 247 11.73 1.15 21.92
CA ASN A 247 12.65 0.33 22.72
C ASN A 247 11.94 -0.56 23.76
N HIS A 248 11.84 -1.86 23.50
CA HIS A 248 11.77 -2.82 24.60
C HIS A 248 13.18 -2.92 25.21
N GLN A 249 13.59 -1.87 25.93
CA GLN A 249 14.64 -1.98 26.94
C GLN A 249 13.99 -2.55 28.21
N GLY A 250 14.67 -3.55 28.77
CA GLY A 250 14.13 -4.53 29.72
C GLY A 250 13.41 -3.99 30.96
N GLY A 251 12.45 -4.80 31.43
CA GLY A 251 11.83 -4.66 32.75
C GLY A 251 11.03 -5.89 33.11
N ASN A 252 11.44 -6.58 34.17
CA ASN A 252 10.78 -7.74 34.78
C ASN A 252 9.26 -7.61 34.90
N MET A 253 8.53 -8.70 34.62
CA MET A 253 7.20 -8.96 35.18
C MET A 253 7.29 -9.07 36.71
N PRO A 254 6.33 -8.49 37.46
CA PRO A 254 5.30 -9.36 38.01
C PRO A 254 3.87 -8.79 37.93
N TYR A 255 2.93 -9.70 38.17
CA TYR A 255 1.47 -9.59 38.10
C TYR A 255 0.81 -8.52 39.00
N GLU A 256 -0.46 -8.24 38.65
CA GLU A 256 -1.60 -7.69 39.42
C GLU A 256 -1.98 -6.20 39.28
N GLY A 257 -3.16 -5.98 38.65
CA GLY A 257 -4.22 -5.09 39.13
C GLY A 257 -4.03 -3.57 39.05
N GLY A 258 -4.82 -2.90 38.20
CA GLY A 258 -5.15 -1.48 38.40
C GLY A 258 -5.31 -0.66 37.11
N THR A 259 -6.54 -0.23 36.84
CA THR A 259 -6.91 0.85 35.91
C THR A 259 -6.27 2.19 36.30
N ILE A 260 -5.52 2.87 35.41
CA ILE A 260 -5.34 4.34 35.43
C ILE A 260 -5.14 4.90 33.99
N ASN A 261 -5.85 6.00 33.72
CA ASN A 261 -5.88 6.81 32.50
C ASN A 261 -4.62 7.67 32.24
N SER A 262 -4.44 7.99 30.96
CA SER A 262 -3.87 9.21 30.35
C SER A 262 -2.95 10.12 31.18
N GLN A 263 -1.68 10.20 30.79
CA GLN A 263 -0.97 11.43 30.39
C GLN A 263 0.53 11.13 30.35
N GLY A 264 1.06 11.07 29.14
CA GLY A 264 2.49 10.98 28.87
C GLY A 264 2.70 11.36 27.42
N ALA A 265 2.91 12.64 27.18
CA ALA A 265 3.39 13.14 25.91
C ALA A 265 4.81 12.64 25.68
N SER A 266 4.97 11.38 25.26
CA SER A 266 6.10 11.01 24.42
C SER A 266 5.68 11.35 22.99
N THR A 267 6.24 12.42 22.45
CA THR A 267 6.20 12.73 21.03
C THR A 267 6.94 11.64 20.26
N HIS A 268 6.34 10.46 20.12
CA HIS A 268 6.68 9.57 19.02
C HIS A 268 6.18 10.29 17.77
N ALA A 269 7.11 10.85 16.99
CA ALA A 269 6.77 11.32 15.66
C ALA A 269 6.14 10.13 14.93
N SER A 270 4.82 10.19 14.68
CA SER A 270 4.13 9.21 13.87
C SER A 270 4.80 9.21 12.50
N ARG A 271 5.49 8.12 12.18
CA ARG A 271 6.13 7.92 10.87
C ARG A 271 5.05 7.38 9.95
N ALA A 272 4.63 8.16 8.96
CA ALA A 272 3.61 7.73 8.02
C ALA A 272 4.26 7.15 6.76
N ALA A 273 3.90 5.91 6.40
CA ALA A 273 4.18 5.33 5.10
C ALA A 273 3.04 5.71 4.13
N THR A 274 3.37 5.83 2.84
CA THR A 274 2.37 6.05 1.80
C THR A 274 2.40 4.94 0.76
N ILE A 275 1.22 4.42 0.43
CA ILE A 275 1.02 3.47 -0.66
C ILE A 275 0.10 4.13 -1.69
N HIS A 276 0.56 4.24 -2.93
CA HIS A 276 -0.22 4.75 -4.04
C HIS A 276 -0.56 3.62 -5.01
N PHE A 277 -1.76 3.67 -5.57
CA PHE A 277 -2.15 2.87 -6.72
C PHE A 277 -2.62 3.81 -7.84
N TYR A 278 -2.18 3.54 -9.05
CA TYR A 278 -2.61 4.23 -10.27
C TYR A 278 -3.31 3.23 -11.16
N MET A 279 -4.49 3.56 -11.65
CA MET A 279 -5.32 2.68 -12.45
C MET A 279 -5.90 3.39 -13.65
N GLN A 280 -5.68 2.81 -14.83
CA GLN A 280 -6.32 3.29 -16.05
C GLN A 280 -7.82 2.90 -16.05
N PRO A 281 -8.69 3.77 -16.57
CA PRO A 281 -10.10 3.44 -16.75
C PRO A 281 -10.25 2.38 -17.84
N VAL A 282 -11.31 1.59 -17.75
CA VAL A 282 -11.75 0.71 -18.83
C VAL A 282 -12.42 1.58 -19.89
N ILE A 283 -11.93 1.51 -21.12
CA ILE A 283 -12.57 2.10 -22.28
C ILE A 283 -13.52 1.03 -22.82
N GLU A 284 -14.82 1.28 -22.75
CA GLU A 284 -15.83 0.47 -23.45
C GLU A 284 -15.86 0.93 -24.92
N ASP A 285 -15.67 -0.01 -25.85
CA ASP A 285 -15.78 0.20 -27.31
C ASP A 285 -17.25 0.36 -27.75
#